data_AF-A0A958MU53-F1
#
_entry.id   AF-A0A958MU53-F1
#
_cell.length_a   1.000
_cell.length_b   1.000
_cell.length_c   1.000
_cell.angle_alpha   90.00
_cell.angle_beta   90.00
_cell.angle_gamma   90.00
#
_symmetry.space_group_name_H-M   'P 1'
#
loop_
_entity.id
_entity.type
_entity.pdbx_description
1 polymer ?
#
loop_
_entity_poly.entity_id
_entity_poly.type
_entity_poly.pdbx_seq_one_letter_code
_entity_poly.pdbx_strand_id
1 'polypeptide(L)'
;KQMKKSVAILTELRDWMGDKSKTDKNVASLVAINIARVYFNIGDYKNSLAEYKKIGKDHPVWVQGLIEQGWAQVLLDDNSGAIGNMHSLHSPYFKAVYKPESYVVRSIGYLNICQYADAYKSLARMEQEYIPWLQKVDGYIKAHSSSADYYNTVKNYLRSPSGENIDNLPYQVIREMGRSRDFLNYQTSINDKVDEGERYPEIPGRIQREIANVQVRMNRSKARLSQAEASLVKAKKDSSLIKHVNEWKAQARNERDIITGYQFLLKMLGRSKGRFVQFSTASNKRLGDEKFALRQGGAKALQSRLKEMRKEMSQYIANNELLRYEVFAGAGENIRYQVAGGSTTTPNRIPASVKPQKILNWEFDGEYWEDEIGNYRSRAKDNCPQKGKVSSMVKKGAQVLNENEK
;
A
#
# COMPACT_ATOMS: atom_id res chain seq x y z
N LYS A 1 -0.63 31.00 -2.97
CA LYS A 1 0.12 31.29 -1.71
C LYS A 1 0.16 30.07 -0.77
N GLN A 2 -0.97 29.43 -0.46
CA GLN A 2 -1.03 28.26 0.43
C GLN A 2 -0.24 27.05 -0.11
N MET A 3 -0.38 26.67 -1.38
CA MET A 3 0.38 25.56 -1.98
C MET A 3 1.91 25.75 -1.90
N LYS A 4 2.41 26.96 -2.13
CA LYS A 4 3.85 27.28 -1.98
C LYS A 4 4.32 27.11 -0.53
N LYS A 5 3.47 27.43 0.46
CA LYS A 5 3.76 27.18 1.88
C LYS A 5 3.81 25.68 2.17
N SER A 6 2.92 24.87 1.57
CA SER A 6 2.96 23.41 1.72
C SER A 6 4.25 22.80 1.17
N VAL A 7 4.74 23.27 0.01
CA VAL A 7 6.05 22.85 -0.53
C VAL A 7 7.17 23.16 0.45
N ALA A 8 7.19 24.38 1.01
CA ALA A 8 8.21 24.78 1.97
C ALA A 8 8.23 23.88 3.21
N ILE A 9 7.05 23.60 3.80
CA ILE A 9 6.92 22.72 4.97
C ILE A 9 7.39 21.29 4.65
N LEU A 10 6.98 20.75 3.51
CA LEU A 10 7.39 19.38 3.11
C LEU A 10 8.89 19.31 2.78
N THR A 11 9.47 20.39 2.26
CA THR A 11 10.91 20.48 2.01
C THR A 11 11.69 20.55 3.32
N GLU A 12 11.24 21.36 4.28
CA GLU A 12 11.83 21.44 5.62
C GLU A 12 11.78 20.08 6.34
N LEU A 13 10.66 19.35 6.23
CA LEU A 13 10.54 18.00 6.75
C LEU A 13 11.55 17.04 6.10
N ARG A 14 11.73 17.11 4.78
CA ARG A 14 12.72 16.30 4.06
C ARG A 14 14.14 16.60 4.52
N ASP A 15 14.48 17.87 4.66
CA ASP A 15 15.82 18.30 5.06
C ASP A 15 16.10 17.86 6.51
N TRP A 16 15.13 18.04 7.41
CA TRP A 16 15.20 17.54 8.78
C TRP A 16 15.40 16.02 8.88
N MET A 17 14.82 15.24 7.96
CA MET A 17 15.03 13.79 7.89
C MET A 17 16.44 13.42 7.40
N GLY A 18 17.03 14.24 6.51
CA GLY A 18 18.37 14.04 5.98
C GLY A 18 19.45 14.21 7.03
N ASP A 19 19.37 15.27 7.83
CA ASP A 19 20.39 15.65 8.82
C ASP A 19 20.57 14.63 9.96
N LYS A 20 19.56 13.80 10.24
CA LYS A 20 19.57 12.89 11.40
C LYS A 20 19.98 11.45 11.10
N SER A 21 20.33 11.10 9.86
CA SER A 21 20.57 9.70 9.44
C SER A 21 19.38 8.76 9.77
N LYS A 22 18.18 9.31 9.97
CA LYS A 22 16.92 8.61 10.29
C LYS A 22 15.98 8.62 9.09
N THR A 23 16.52 8.34 7.91
CA THR A 23 15.75 8.43 6.67
C THR A 23 14.83 7.21 6.56
N ASP A 24 13.60 7.35 7.04
CA ASP A 24 12.54 6.39 6.76
C ASP A 24 12.20 6.48 5.27
N LYS A 25 12.53 5.43 4.51
CA LYS A 25 12.29 5.36 3.05
C LYS A 25 10.82 5.50 2.68
N ASN A 26 9.90 5.05 3.55
CA ASN A 26 8.46 5.19 3.36
C ASN A 26 8.07 6.66 3.50
N VAL A 27 8.51 7.34 4.55
CA VAL A 27 8.23 8.77 4.74
C VAL A 27 8.87 9.60 3.63
N ALA A 28 10.11 9.31 3.23
CA ALA A 28 10.78 10.02 2.13
C ALA A 28 10.00 9.93 0.81
N SER A 29 9.51 8.74 0.45
CA SER A 29 8.71 8.52 -0.76
C SER A 29 7.35 9.21 -0.70
N LEU A 30 6.69 9.20 0.47
CA LEU A 30 5.44 9.91 0.70
C LEU A 30 5.63 11.43 0.65
N VAL A 31 6.73 11.95 1.16
CA VAL A 31 7.05 13.39 1.04
C VAL A 31 7.31 13.75 -0.43
N ALA A 32 8.10 12.97 -1.16
CA ALA A 32 8.40 13.21 -2.57
C ALA A 32 7.14 13.28 -3.44
N ILE A 33 6.24 12.28 -3.35
CA ILE A 33 5.00 12.29 -4.14
C ILE A 33 4.10 13.47 -3.79
N ASN A 34 4.01 13.86 -2.52
CA ASN A 34 3.18 15.00 -2.13
C ASN A 34 3.78 16.34 -2.59
N ILE A 35 5.09 16.52 -2.52
CA ILE A 35 5.76 17.70 -3.10
C ILE A 35 5.51 17.74 -4.61
N ALA A 36 5.66 16.61 -5.31
CA ALA A 36 5.44 16.51 -6.74
C ALA A 36 4.01 16.91 -7.15
N ARG A 37 2.98 16.43 -6.42
CA ARG A 37 1.58 16.80 -6.61
C ARG A 37 1.31 18.28 -6.35
N VAL A 38 1.96 18.87 -5.34
CA VAL A 38 1.80 20.30 -5.07
C VAL A 38 2.44 21.13 -6.19
N TYR A 39 3.62 20.76 -6.69
CA TYR A 39 4.22 21.40 -7.87
C TYR A 39 3.34 21.26 -9.12
N PHE A 40 2.78 20.07 -9.34
CA PHE A 40 1.85 19.81 -10.44
C PHE A 40 0.65 20.76 -10.40
N ASN A 41 0.03 20.91 -9.23
CA ASN A 41 -1.11 21.80 -9.01
C ASN A 41 -0.80 23.29 -9.20
N ILE A 42 0.47 23.70 -9.02
CA ILE A 42 0.93 25.07 -9.27
C ILE A 42 1.22 25.29 -10.77
N GLY A 43 1.26 24.24 -11.58
CA GLY A 43 1.67 24.28 -12.99
C GLY A 43 3.18 24.21 -13.20
N ASP A 44 3.96 23.95 -12.15
CA ASP A 44 5.40 23.77 -12.23
C ASP A 44 5.73 22.30 -12.51
N TYR A 45 5.41 21.88 -13.73
CA TYR A 45 5.55 20.48 -14.14
C TYR A 45 7.02 20.02 -14.15
N LYS A 46 7.98 20.95 -14.36
CA LYS A 46 9.42 20.64 -14.36
C LYS A 46 9.88 20.18 -12.98
N ASN A 47 9.54 20.94 -11.94
CA ASN A 47 9.87 20.55 -10.57
C ASN A 47 9.03 19.36 -10.10
N SER A 48 7.77 19.27 -10.55
CA SER A 48 6.92 18.10 -10.30
C SER A 48 7.57 16.79 -10.82
N LEU A 49 8.01 16.79 -12.08
CA LEU A 49 8.72 15.66 -12.71
C LEU A 49 9.99 15.28 -11.95
N ALA A 50 10.77 16.26 -11.49
CA ALA A 50 11.99 16.01 -10.73
C ALA A 50 11.70 15.34 -9.38
N GLU A 51 10.57 15.66 -8.74
CA GLU A 51 10.17 15.09 -7.45
C GLU A 51 9.56 13.69 -7.58
N TYR A 52 8.77 13.41 -8.64
CA TYR A 52 8.27 12.04 -8.89
C TYR A 52 9.40 11.03 -9.06
N LYS A 53 10.51 11.43 -9.70
CA LYS A 53 11.71 10.58 -9.88
C LYS A 53 12.42 10.21 -8.59
N LYS A 54 12.13 10.88 -7.47
CA LYS A 54 12.72 10.59 -6.15
C LYS A 54 11.97 9.50 -5.39
N ILE A 55 10.80 9.07 -5.87
CA ILE A 55 10.03 7.99 -5.26
C ILE A 55 10.80 6.67 -5.44
N GLY A 56 11.05 5.95 -4.35
CA GLY A 56 11.77 4.67 -4.41
C GLY A 56 11.00 3.62 -5.21
N LYS A 57 11.68 2.85 -6.07
CA LYS A 57 11.06 1.82 -6.93
C LYS A 57 10.41 0.68 -6.13
N ASP A 58 10.93 0.41 -4.93
CA ASP A 58 10.43 -0.55 -3.95
C ASP A 58 9.19 -0.05 -3.20
N HIS A 59 8.84 1.24 -3.35
CA HIS A 59 7.77 1.85 -2.60
C HIS A 59 6.37 1.54 -3.20
N PRO A 60 5.35 1.24 -2.37
CA PRO A 60 4.00 0.92 -2.86
C PRO A 60 3.32 2.00 -3.73
N VAL A 61 3.71 3.28 -3.55
CA VAL A 61 3.18 4.41 -4.34
C VAL A 61 3.94 4.67 -5.64
N TRP A 62 4.99 3.91 -5.94
CA TRP A 62 5.86 4.19 -7.09
C TRP A 62 5.11 4.11 -8.42
N VAL A 63 4.27 3.08 -8.62
CA VAL A 63 3.44 2.94 -9.82
C VAL A 63 2.52 4.15 -10.00
N GLN A 64 1.86 4.59 -8.92
CA GLN A 64 1.02 5.79 -8.94
C GLN A 64 1.85 7.03 -9.33
N GLY A 65 3.04 7.15 -8.74
CA GLY A 65 4.01 8.19 -9.09
C GLY A 65 4.42 8.15 -10.56
N LEU A 66 4.55 6.98 -11.19
CA LEU A 66 4.87 6.86 -12.61
C LEU A 66 3.73 7.35 -13.52
N ILE A 67 2.48 7.09 -13.16
CA ILE A 67 1.31 7.59 -13.91
C ILE A 67 1.26 9.12 -13.82
N GLU A 68 1.36 9.66 -12.60
CA GLU A 68 1.38 11.11 -12.36
C GLU A 68 2.59 11.80 -13.00
N GLN A 69 3.74 11.12 -13.02
CA GLN A 69 4.93 11.54 -13.78
C GLN A 69 4.62 11.63 -15.27
N GLY A 70 3.90 10.66 -15.83
CA GLY A 70 3.49 10.67 -17.24
C GLY A 70 2.61 11.87 -17.59
N TRP A 71 1.68 12.25 -16.72
CA TRP A 71 0.91 13.49 -16.88
C TRP A 71 1.79 14.74 -16.86
N ALA A 72 2.74 14.83 -15.92
CA ALA A 72 3.69 15.93 -15.88
C ALA A 72 4.54 16.00 -17.17
N GLN A 73 4.93 14.84 -17.72
CA GLN A 73 5.66 14.74 -18.98
C GLN A 73 4.84 15.21 -20.18
N VAL A 74 3.57 14.79 -20.29
CA VAL A 74 2.64 15.26 -21.34
C VAL A 74 2.51 16.79 -21.30
N LEU A 75 2.34 17.37 -20.11
CA LEU A 75 2.16 18.81 -19.95
C LEU A 75 3.45 19.63 -20.16
N LEU A 76 4.62 18.97 -20.13
CA LEU A 76 5.92 19.54 -20.50
C LEU A 76 6.28 19.36 -21.98
N ASP A 77 5.37 18.83 -22.79
CA ASP A 77 5.63 18.37 -24.16
C ASP A 77 6.72 17.26 -24.25
N ASP A 78 7.08 16.60 -23.13
CA ASP A 78 7.92 15.39 -23.10
C ASP A 78 7.11 14.13 -23.46
N ASN A 79 6.51 14.13 -24.65
CA ASN A 79 5.64 13.05 -25.11
C ASN A 79 6.41 11.72 -25.27
N SER A 80 7.68 11.77 -25.67
CA SER A 80 8.54 10.58 -25.77
C SER A 80 8.72 9.90 -24.41
N GLY A 81 8.98 10.68 -23.35
CA GLY A 81 9.07 10.19 -21.98
C GLY A 81 7.75 9.64 -21.46
N ALA A 82 6.64 10.36 -21.68
CA ALA A 82 5.31 9.91 -21.27
C ALA A 82 4.93 8.56 -21.90
N ILE A 83 5.08 8.44 -23.23
CA ILE A 83 4.76 7.20 -23.96
C ILE A 83 5.62 6.04 -23.46
N GLY A 84 6.93 6.25 -23.32
CA GLY A 84 7.86 5.20 -22.90
C GLY A 84 7.58 4.73 -21.46
N ASN A 85 7.36 5.67 -20.55
CA ASN A 85 6.99 5.38 -19.17
C ASN A 85 5.70 4.55 -19.08
N MET A 86 4.62 5.00 -19.74
CA MET A 86 3.36 4.25 -19.77
C MET A 86 3.49 2.89 -20.46
N HIS A 87 4.32 2.78 -21.49
CA HIS A 87 4.60 1.49 -22.14
C HIS A 87 5.24 0.50 -21.16
N SER A 88 6.19 0.95 -20.34
CA SER A 88 6.87 0.11 -19.34
C SER A 88 5.92 -0.40 -18.25
N LEU A 89 4.90 0.37 -17.90
CA LEU A 89 3.84 -0.05 -16.98
C LEU A 89 3.00 -1.21 -17.54
N HIS A 90 2.97 -1.41 -18.85
CA HIS A 90 2.21 -2.49 -19.50
C HIS A 90 3.05 -3.77 -19.70
N SER A 91 4.24 -3.83 -19.10
CA SER A 91 5.10 -5.01 -19.12
C SER A 91 4.53 -6.18 -18.30
N PRO A 92 4.97 -7.43 -18.56
CA PRO A 92 4.58 -8.60 -17.78
C PRO A 92 4.89 -8.47 -16.27
N TYR A 93 5.90 -7.68 -15.89
CA TYR A 93 6.21 -7.36 -14.49
C TYR A 93 5.03 -6.77 -13.73
N PHE A 94 4.19 -6.00 -14.42
CA PHE A 94 3.03 -5.35 -13.82
C PHE A 94 1.70 -6.00 -14.20
N LYS A 95 1.68 -7.27 -14.65
CA LYS A 95 0.44 -7.99 -15.01
C LYS A 95 -0.62 -8.00 -13.90
N ALA A 96 -0.17 -7.91 -12.64
CA ALA A 96 -1.02 -7.90 -11.45
C ALA A 96 -1.50 -6.51 -11.05
N VAL A 97 -1.02 -5.45 -11.70
CA VAL A 97 -1.29 -4.07 -11.33
C VAL A 97 -2.42 -3.52 -12.18
N TYR A 98 -3.42 -2.94 -11.53
CA TYR A 98 -4.51 -2.22 -12.18
C TYR A 98 -4.09 -0.77 -12.45
N LYS A 99 -4.03 -0.38 -13.73
CA LYS A 99 -3.68 0.98 -14.16
C LYS A 99 -4.37 1.39 -15.48
N PRO A 100 -5.72 1.46 -15.53
CA PRO A 100 -6.40 1.85 -16.77
C PRO A 100 -5.94 3.22 -17.30
N GLU A 101 -5.65 4.16 -16.40
CA GLU A 101 -5.19 5.52 -16.72
C GLU A 101 -3.90 5.58 -17.54
N SER A 102 -3.00 4.59 -17.41
CA SER A 102 -1.73 4.62 -18.16
C SER A 102 -1.95 4.53 -19.68
N TYR A 103 -3.04 3.88 -20.12
CA TYR A 103 -3.43 3.87 -21.53
C TYR A 103 -3.90 5.25 -22.02
N VAL A 104 -4.58 6.01 -21.16
CA VAL A 104 -5.04 7.38 -21.46
C VAL A 104 -3.83 8.29 -21.66
N VAL A 105 -2.91 8.31 -20.70
CA VAL A 105 -1.68 9.12 -20.77
C VAL A 105 -0.85 8.75 -22.01
N ARG A 106 -0.70 7.45 -22.29
CA ARG A 106 0.03 6.97 -23.47
C ARG A 106 -0.62 7.44 -24.78
N SER A 107 -1.94 7.38 -24.84
CA SER A 107 -2.72 7.78 -26.02
C SER A 107 -2.59 9.28 -26.28
N ILE A 108 -2.68 10.10 -25.24
CA ILE A 108 -2.48 11.55 -25.34
C ILE A 108 -1.05 11.86 -25.81
N GLY A 109 -0.06 11.17 -25.26
CA GLY A 109 1.33 11.29 -25.70
C GLY A 109 1.49 11.03 -27.21
N TYR A 110 0.89 9.95 -27.74
CA TYR A 110 0.89 9.67 -29.19
C TYR A 110 0.12 10.72 -30.00
N LEU A 111 -1.00 11.22 -29.47
CA LEU A 111 -1.83 12.24 -30.12
C LEU A 111 -1.06 13.56 -30.29
N ASN A 112 -0.30 13.96 -29.27
CA ASN A 112 0.53 15.18 -29.30
C ASN A 112 1.67 15.13 -30.34
N ILE A 113 2.13 13.94 -30.73
CA ILE A 113 3.14 13.74 -31.79
C ILE A 113 2.50 13.26 -33.12
N CYS A 114 1.17 13.40 -33.23
CA CYS A 114 0.35 13.05 -34.40
C CYS A 114 0.52 11.59 -34.86
N GLN A 115 0.83 10.68 -33.94
CA GLN A 115 0.87 9.23 -34.16
C GLN A 115 -0.51 8.61 -33.93
N TYR A 116 -1.48 9.01 -34.76
CA TYR A 116 -2.90 8.65 -34.57
C TYR A 116 -3.18 7.15 -34.55
N ALA A 117 -2.44 6.36 -35.35
CA ALA A 117 -2.63 4.91 -35.37
C ALA A 117 -2.21 4.25 -34.05
N ASP A 118 -1.14 4.72 -33.42
CA ASP A 118 -0.65 4.15 -32.16
C ASP A 118 -1.43 4.67 -30.94
N ALA A 119 -1.95 5.91 -31.02
CA ALA A 119 -2.96 6.41 -30.10
C ALA A 119 -4.21 5.49 -30.12
N TYR A 120 -4.77 5.23 -31.30
CA TYR A 120 -5.93 4.34 -31.45
C TYR A 120 -5.66 2.92 -30.92
N LYS A 121 -4.49 2.33 -31.22
CA LYS A 121 -4.11 1.00 -30.69
C LYS A 121 -4.05 1.00 -29.16
N SER A 122 -3.56 2.07 -28.54
CA SER A 122 -3.46 2.18 -27.08
C SER A 122 -4.86 2.20 -26.45
N LEU A 123 -5.77 2.99 -27.01
CA LEU A 123 -7.18 3.04 -26.60
C LEU A 123 -7.90 1.70 -26.80
N ALA A 124 -7.74 1.06 -27.96
CA ALA A 124 -8.34 -0.23 -28.25
C ALA A 124 -7.87 -1.35 -27.30
N ARG A 125 -6.59 -1.35 -26.91
CA ARG A 125 -6.06 -2.29 -25.91
C ARG A 125 -6.69 -2.09 -24.53
N MET A 126 -6.88 -0.83 -24.12
CA MET A 126 -7.57 -0.52 -22.86
C MET A 126 -8.98 -1.07 -22.86
N GLU A 127 -9.75 -0.88 -23.94
CA GLU A 127 -11.12 -1.41 -24.05
C GLU A 127 -11.15 -2.93 -23.96
N GLN A 128 -10.27 -3.61 -24.71
CA GLN A 128 -10.17 -5.06 -24.73
C GLN A 128 -9.88 -5.65 -23.35
N GLU A 129 -9.07 -4.96 -22.54
CA GLU A 129 -8.69 -5.41 -21.20
C GLU A 129 -9.73 -5.03 -20.14
N TYR A 130 -10.16 -3.76 -20.10
CA TYR A 130 -10.93 -3.20 -18.98
C TYR A 130 -12.45 -3.26 -19.14
N ILE A 131 -13.01 -3.35 -20.35
CA ILE A 131 -14.47 -3.53 -20.50
C ILE A 131 -14.93 -4.86 -19.87
N PRO A 132 -14.27 -6.01 -20.13
CA PRO A 132 -14.63 -7.27 -19.47
C PRO A 132 -14.46 -7.20 -17.94
N TRP A 133 -13.48 -6.45 -17.45
CA TRP A 133 -13.27 -6.26 -16.02
C TRP A 133 -14.39 -5.43 -15.40
N LEU A 134 -14.81 -4.34 -16.05
CA LEU A 134 -15.95 -3.53 -15.61
C LEU A 134 -17.23 -4.36 -15.52
N GLN A 135 -17.50 -5.20 -16.53
CA GLN A 135 -18.65 -6.10 -16.50
C GLN A 135 -18.60 -7.10 -15.33
N LYS A 136 -17.42 -7.66 -15.05
CA LYS A 136 -17.20 -8.54 -13.88
C LYS A 136 -17.39 -7.81 -12.56
N VAL A 137 -16.88 -6.58 -12.45
CA VAL A 137 -17.05 -5.74 -11.27
C VAL A 137 -18.53 -5.38 -11.05
N ASP A 138 -19.25 -5.00 -12.11
CA ASP A 138 -20.69 -4.74 -12.06
C ASP A 138 -21.46 -5.99 -11.64
N GLY A 139 -21.12 -7.15 -12.21
CA GLY A 139 -21.70 -8.44 -11.83
C GLY A 139 -21.46 -8.78 -10.36
N TYR A 140 -20.23 -8.60 -9.88
CA TYR A 140 -19.87 -8.84 -8.48
C TYR A 140 -20.64 -7.92 -7.52
N ILE A 141 -20.73 -6.62 -7.82
CA ILE A 141 -21.45 -5.65 -6.99
C ILE A 141 -22.95 -5.95 -6.94
N LYS A 142 -23.54 -6.41 -8.06
CA LYS A 142 -24.96 -6.81 -8.11
C LYS A 142 -25.22 -8.10 -7.32
N ALA A 143 -24.29 -9.06 -7.38
CA ALA A 143 -24.42 -10.33 -6.68
C ALA A 143 -24.19 -10.23 -5.16
N HIS A 144 -23.37 -9.28 -4.72
CA HIS A 144 -22.95 -9.14 -3.31
C HIS A 144 -23.48 -7.85 -2.68
N SER A 145 -24.58 -7.97 -1.94
CA SER A 145 -25.19 -6.86 -1.19
C SER A 145 -24.53 -6.63 0.17
N SER A 146 -23.97 -7.68 0.78
CA SER A 146 -23.33 -7.60 2.08
C SER A 146 -21.89 -7.12 1.97
N SER A 147 -21.52 -6.11 2.76
CA SER A 147 -20.12 -5.66 2.85
C SER A 147 -19.16 -6.79 3.28
N ALA A 148 -19.65 -7.78 4.04
CA ALA A 148 -18.83 -8.90 4.50
C ALA A 148 -18.29 -9.76 3.36
N ASP A 149 -19.01 -9.83 2.23
CA ASP A 149 -18.60 -10.61 1.06
C ASP A 149 -17.31 -10.07 0.47
N TYR A 150 -17.19 -8.74 0.37
CA TYR A 150 -15.99 -8.03 -0.13
C TYR A 150 -14.77 -8.33 0.74
N TYR A 151 -14.96 -8.35 2.07
CA TYR A 151 -13.91 -8.74 3.00
C TYR A 151 -13.50 -10.20 2.80
N ASN A 152 -14.46 -11.10 2.62
CA ASN A 152 -14.18 -12.52 2.41
C ASN A 152 -13.45 -12.78 1.09
N THR A 153 -13.84 -12.14 -0.02
CA THR A 153 -13.14 -12.22 -1.30
C THR A 153 -11.69 -11.77 -1.18
N VAL A 154 -11.44 -10.60 -0.57
CA VAL A 154 -10.07 -10.09 -0.36
C VAL A 154 -9.28 -11.02 0.57
N LYS A 155 -9.89 -11.50 1.66
CA LYS A 155 -9.25 -12.44 2.58
C LYS A 155 -8.87 -13.76 1.89
N ASN A 156 -9.75 -14.29 1.04
CA ASN A 156 -9.50 -15.52 0.30
C ASN A 156 -8.32 -15.34 -0.68
N TYR A 157 -8.27 -14.20 -1.37
CA TYR A 157 -7.14 -13.83 -2.21
C TYR A 157 -5.83 -13.70 -1.43
N LEU A 158 -5.83 -13.02 -0.28
CA LEU A 158 -4.62 -12.82 0.52
C LEU A 158 -4.09 -14.12 1.15
N ARG A 159 -4.95 -15.12 1.39
CA ARG A 159 -4.54 -16.43 1.91
C ARG A 159 -3.79 -17.27 0.89
N SER A 160 -4.15 -17.17 -0.38
CA SER A 160 -3.49 -17.87 -1.47
C SER A 160 -3.44 -16.94 -2.67
N PRO A 161 -2.43 -16.05 -2.75
CA PRO A 161 -2.28 -15.13 -3.87
C PRO A 161 -2.03 -15.91 -5.16
N SER A 162 -3.11 -16.19 -5.90
CA SER A 162 -3.05 -16.84 -7.21
C SER A 162 -3.16 -15.79 -8.32
N GLY A 163 -2.75 -16.16 -9.53
CA GLY A 163 -3.03 -15.40 -10.75
C GLY A 163 -4.44 -15.63 -11.28
N GLU A 164 -5.33 -16.21 -10.47
CA GLU A 164 -6.66 -16.64 -10.88
C GLU A 164 -7.75 -15.71 -10.33
N ASN A 165 -8.85 -15.60 -11.08
CA ASN A 165 -9.99 -14.81 -10.66
C ASN A 165 -10.72 -15.51 -9.51
N ILE A 166 -11.06 -14.76 -8.46
CA ILE A 166 -11.82 -15.27 -7.31
C ILE A 166 -13.19 -14.60 -7.34
N ASP A 167 -14.25 -15.37 -7.09
CA ASP A 167 -15.65 -14.89 -7.11
C ASP A 167 -16.02 -14.16 -8.41
N ASN A 168 -15.47 -14.63 -9.54
CA ASN A 168 -15.58 -14.01 -10.87
C ASN A 168 -15.05 -12.56 -10.96
N LEU A 169 -14.29 -12.10 -9.96
CA LEU A 169 -13.64 -10.80 -9.94
C LEU A 169 -12.17 -10.94 -10.40
N PRO A 170 -11.65 -10.07 -11.29
CA PRO A 170 -10.25 -10.11 -11.69
C PRO A 170 -9.31 -9.95 -10.50
N TYR A 171 -8.27 -10.78 -10.43
CA TYR A 171 -7.33 -10.77 -9.30
C TYR A 171 -6.60 -9.43 -9.15
N GLN A 172 -6.37 -8.70 -10.25
CA GLN A 172 -5.80 -7.36 -10.23
C GLN A 172 -6.69 -6.37 -9.47
N VAL A 173 -8.01 -6.47 -9.66
CA VAL A 173 -9.00 -5.63 -8.96
C VAL A 173 -8.99 -5.97 -7.47
N ILE A 174 -9.02 -7.26 -7.12
CA ILE A 174 -8.98 -7.70 -5.71
C ILE A 174 -7.68 -7.24 -5.04
N ARG A 175 -6.55 -7.34 -5.75
CA ARG A 175 -5.25 -6.89 -5.25
C ARG A 175 -5.25 -5.40 -4.95
N GLU A 176 -5.79 -4.56 -5.83
CA GLU A 176 -5.88 -3.13 -5.55
C GLU A 176 -6.87 -2.78 -4.44
N MET A 177 -7.97 -3.52 -4.30
CA MET A 177 -8.84 -3.39 -3.13
C MET A 177 -8.06 -3.64 -1.83
N GLY A 178 -7.30 -4.74 -1.78
CA GLY A 178 -6.49 -5.12 -0.62
C GLY A 178 -5.31 -4.18 -0.34
N ARG A 179 -4.87 -3.41 -1.34
CA ARG A 179 -3.82 -2.37 -1.19
C ARG A 179 -4.38 -1.00 -0.76
N SER A 180 -5.69 -0.84 -0.68
CA SER A 180 -6.29 0.44 -0.29
C SER A 180 -5.90 0.81 1.15
N ARG A 181 -5.49 2.08 1.34
CA ARG A 181 -5.04 2.59 2.65
C ARG A 181 -6.09 2.39 3.73
N ASP A 182 -7.36 2.66 3.41
CA ASP A 182 -8.44 2.59 4.37
C ASP A 182 -8.64 1.15 4.88
N PHE A 183 -8.58 0.16 3.99
CA PHE A 183 -8.61 -1.25 4.39
C PHE A 183 -7.39 -1.64 5.22
N LEU A 184 -6.19 -1.23 4.81
CA LEU A 184 -4.95 -1.54 5.52
C LEU A 184 -4.93 -0.98 6.95
N ASN A 185 -5.53 0.20 7.17
CA ASN A 185 -5.67 0.78 8.51
C ASN A 185 -6.57 -0.08 9.41
N TYR A 186 -7.71 -0.56 8.88
CA TYR A 186 -8.57 -1.50 9.61
C TYR A 186 -7.85 -2.82 9.86
N GLN A 187 -7.15 -3.36 8.86
CA GLN A 187 -6.43 -4.62 9.00
C GLN A 187 -5.30 -4.53 10.04
N THR A 188 -4.55 -3.43 10.06
CA THR A 188 -3.53 -3.15 11.08
C THR A 188 -4.15 -3.10 12.47
N SER A 189 -5.24 -2.35 12.62
CA SER A 189 -5.97 -2.28 13.90
C SER A 189 -6.48 -3.65 14.34
N ILE A 190 -6.94 -4.50 13.42
CA ILE A 190 -7.37 -5.88 13.73
C ILE A 190 -6.18 -6.70 14.22
N ASN A 191 -5.02 -6.60 13.58
CA ASN A 191 -3.81 -7.32 13.97
C ASN A 191 -3.37 -6.90 15.37
N ASP A 192 -3.36 -5.61 15.69
CA ASP A 192 -3.02 -5.11 17.03
C ASP A 192 -3.93 -5.72 18.11
N LYS A 193 -5.22 -5.88 17.82
CA LYS A 193 -6.19 -6.53 18.74
C LYS A 193 -6.02 -8.04 18.85
N VAL A 194 -5.52 -8.70 17.80
CA VAL A 194 -5.16 -10.11 17.85
C VAL A 194 -3.93 -10.28 18.73
N ASP A 195 -2.89 -9.49 18.50
CA ASP A 195 -1.64 -9.50 19.27
C ASP A 195 -1.87 -9.19 20.76
N GLU A 196 -2.77 -8.23 21.07
CA GLU A 196 -3.18 -7.95 22.47
C GLU A 196 -3.80 -9.18 23.12
N GLY A 197 -4.71 -9.87 22.42
CA GLY A 197 -5.39 -11.06 22.93
C GLY A 197 -4.47 -12.26 23.15
N GLU A 198 -3.49 -12.46 22.27
CA GLU A 198 -2.51 -13.55 22.35
C GLU A 198 -1.55 -13.42 23.55
N ARG A 199 -1.38 -12.22 24.10
CA ARG A 199 -0.53 -12.00 25.29
C ARG A 199 -1.17 -12.46 26.60
N TYR A 200 -2.50 -12.53 26.67
CA TYR A 200 -3.19 -12.83 27.94
C TYR A 200 -2.98 -14.26 28.46
N PRO A 201 -3.06 -15.33 27.64
CA PRO A 201 -2.93 -16.72 28.11
C PRO A 201 -1.61 -17.06 28.79
N GLU A 202 -0.51 -16.36 28.46
CA GLU A 202 0.80 -16.66 29.03
C GLU A 202 0.95 -16.22 30.49
N ILE A 203 0.26 -15.17 30.90
CA ILE A 203 0.46 -14.52 32.20
C ILE A 203 0.05 -15.42 33.37
N PRO A 204 -1.12 -16.11 33.37
CA PRO A 204 -1.46 -17.06 34.43
C PRO A 204 -0.42 -18.18 34.59
N GLY A 205 0.19 -18.64 33.50
CA GLY A 205 1.26 -19.63 33.52
C GLY A 205 2.56 -19.10 34.13
N ARG A 206 2.92 -17.83 33.87
CA ARG A 206 4.04 -17.14 34.51
C ARG A 206 3.80 -16.97 36.02
N ILE A 207 2.60 -16.54 36.42
CA ILE A 207 2.22 -16.41 37.84
C ILE A 207 2.26 -17.77 38.54
N GLN A 208 1.78 -18.84 37.89
CA GLN A 208 1.81 -20.19 38.47
C GLN A 208 3.23 -20.69 38.70
N ARG A 209 4.17 -20.42 37.78
CA ARG A 209 5.59 -20.73 37.96
C ARG A 209 6.17 -19.96 39.14
N GLU A 210 5.82 -18.69 39.30
CA GLU A 210 6.29 -17.89 40.43
C GLU A 210 5.73 -18.38 41.77
N ILE A 211 4.45 -18.78 41.81
CA ILE A 211 3.87 -19.43 42.99
C ILE A 211 4.67 -20.68 43.37
N ALA A 212 5.00 -21.54 42.40
CA ALA A 212 5.81 -22.74 42.65
C ALA A 212 7.21 -22.39 43.17
N ASN A 213 7.88 -21.39 42.58
CA ASN A 213 9.19 -20.92 43.02
C ASN A 213 9.16 -20.40 44.47
N VAL A 214 8.16 -19.58 44.81
CA VAL A 214 7.99 -19.03 46.16
C VAL A 214 7.68 -20.15 47.16
N GLN A 215 6.88 -21.14 46.78
CA GLN A 215 6.59 -22.32 47.61
C GLN A 215 7.88 -23.09 47.96
N VAL A 216 8.75 -23.30 46.99
CA VAL A 216 10.06 -23.97 47.19
C VAL A 216 10.94 -23.16 48.14
N ARG A 217 11.04 -21.84 47.95
CA ARG A 217 11.82 -20.96 48.83
C ARG A 217 11.29 -20.95 50.26
N MET A 218 9.97 -20.88 50.42
CA MET A 218 9.30 -20.97 51.72
C MET A 218 9.58 -22.30 52.41
N ASN A 219 9.50 -23.42 51.69
CA ASN A 219 9.78 -24.75 52.26
C ASN A 219 11.25 -24.88 52.71
N ARG A 220 12.20 -24.29 51.98
CA ARG A 220 13.61 -24.21 52.41
C ARG A 220 13.77 -23.39 53.70
N SER A 221 13.10 -22.25 53.82
CA SER A 221 13.09 -21.45 55.06
C SER A 221 12.45 -22.20 56.23
N LYS A 222 11.36 -22.94 56.01
CA LYS A 222 10.77 -23.82 57.04
C LYS A 222 11.75 -24.89 57.52
N ALA A 223 12.51 -25.51 56.62
CA ALA A 223 13.52 -26.49 56.98
C ALA A 223 14.67 -25.88 57.81
N ARG A 224 15.13 -24.67 57.45
CA ARG A 224 16.14 -23.93 58.23
C ARG A 224 15.62 -23.52 59.61
N LEU A 225 14.36 -23.09 59.69
CA LEU A 225 13.71 -22.80 60.97
C LEU A 225 13.67 -24.05 61.86
N SER A 226 13.20 -25.20 61.34
CA SER A 226 13.16 -26.44 62.12
C SER A 226 14.55 -26.90 62.57
N GLN A 227 15.58 -26.69 61.75
CA GLN A 227 16.96 -27.00 62.11
C GLN A 227 17.49 -26.10 63.23
N ALA A 228 17.22 -24.79 63.17
CA ALA A 228 17.59 -23.84 64.21
C ALA A 228 16.87 -24.14 65.54
N GLU A 229 15.56 -24.45 65.48
CA GLU A 229 14.77 -24.85 66.65
C GLU A 229 15.28 -26.16 67.26
N ALA A 230 15.61 -27.17 66.45
CA ALA A 230 16.20 -28.41 66.93
C ALA A 230 17.57 -28.19 67.60
N SER A 231 18.39 -27.28 67.08
CA SER A 231 19.70 -26.92 67.65
C SER A 231 19.54 -26.21 69.00
N LEU A 232 18.54 -25.32 69.12
CA LEU A 232 18.17 -24.69 70.39
C LEU A 232 17.70 -25.70 71.44
N VAL A 233 16.97 -26.75 71.05
CA VAL A 233 16.57 -27.83 71.96
C VAL A 233 17.78 -28.63 72.45
N LYS A 234 18.75 -28.92 71.57
CA LYS A 234 20.00 -29.63 71.94
C LYS A 234 20.85 -28.81 72.92
N ALA A 235 21.00 -27.50 72.70
CA ALA A 235 21.76 -26.63 73.60
C ALA A 235 21.18 -26.50 75.02
N LYS A 236 19.91 -26.85 75.24
CA LYS A 236 19.36 -26.94 76.61
C LYS A 236 19.93 -28.13 77.39
N LYS A 237 20.44 -29.15 76.71
CA LYS A 237 20.98 -30.39 77.31
C LYS A 237 22.50 -30.42 77.38
N ASP A 238 23.19 -29.61 76.58
CA ASP A 238 24.65 -29.57 76.50
C ASP A 238 25.16 -28.13 76.68
N SER A 239 25.86 -27.90 77.79
CA SER A 239 26.39 -26.60 78.20
C SER A 239 27.46 -26.03 77.26
N SER A 240 28.14 -26.88 76.47
CA SER A 240 29.20 -26.45 75.53
C SER A 240 28.65 -25.64 74.34
N LEU A 241 27.36 -25.77 74.06
CA LEU A 241 26.68 -25.16 72.92
C LEU A 241 26.08 -23.76 73.22
N ILE A 242 26.19 -23.27 74.46
CA ILE A 242 25.59 -21.99 74.91
C ILE A 242 26.04 -20.81 74.03
N LYS A 243 27.29 -20.81 73.54
CA LYS A 243 27.86 -19.74 72.71
C LYS A 243 27.09 -19.48 71.39
N HIS A 244 26.43 -20.49 70.83
CA HIS A 244 25.68 -20.40 69.56
C HIS A 244 24.18 -20.11 69.75
N VAL A 245 23.68 -20.09 70.99
CA VAL A 245 22.24 -19.94 71.28
C VAL A 245 21.68 -18.62 70.75
N ASN A 246 22.44 -17.52 70.87
CA ASN A 246 21.99 -16.22 70.38
C ASN A 246 21.88 -16.18 68.84
N GLU A 247 22.82 -16.83 68.16
CA GLU A 247 22.84 -16.95 66.70
C GLU A 247 21.62 -17.76 66.21
N TRP A 248 21.35 -18.92 66.80
CA TRP A 248 20.17 -19.72 66.42
C TRP A 248 18.85 -19.05 66.78
N LYS A 249 18.78 -18.29 67.87
CA LYS A 249 17.60 -17.46 68.19
C LYS A 249 17.38 -16.35 67.16
N ALA A 250 18.46 -15.69 66.70
CA ALA A 250 18.38 -14.70 65.63
C ALA A 250 17.96 -15.34 64.30
N GLN A 251 18.56 -16.47 63.94
CA GLN A 251 18.20 -17.25 62.75
C GLN A 251 16.73 -17.68 62.76
N ALA A 252 16.25 -18.23 63.88
CA ALA A 252 14.85 -18.66 64.00
C ALA A 252 13.87 -17.47 63.87
N ARG A 253 14.21 -16.29 64.42
CA ARG A 253 13.39 -15.08 64.23
C ARG A 253 13.38 -14.64 62.77
N ASN A 254 14.54 -14.51 62.14
CA ASN A 254 14.66 -14.10 60.74
C ASN A 254 13.90 -15.06 59.79
N GLU A 255 14.02 -16.37 60.00
CA GLU A 255 13.30 -17.35 59.16
C GLU A 255 11.79 -17.28 59.36
N ARG A 256 11.27 -16.99 60.56
CA ARG A 256 9.83 -16.76 60.78
C ARG A 256 9.34 -15.53 60.03
N ASP A 257 10.09 -14.44 60.05
CA ASP A 257 9.74 -13.21 59.33
C ASP A 257 9.75 -13.46 57.81
N ILE A 258 10.76 -14.17 57.30
CA ILE A 258 10.85 -14.59 55.89
C ILE A 258 9.65 -15.46 55.50
N ILE A 259 9.28 -16.44 56.32
CA ILE A 259 8.11 -17.32 56.06
C ILE A 259 6.83 -16.48 56.00
N THR A 260 6.64 -15.54 56.93
CA THR A 260 5.49 -14.62 56.92
C THR A 260 5.46 -13.80 55.63
N GLY A 261 6.61 -13.29 55.18
CA GLY A 261 6.76 -12.60 53.91
C GLY A 261 6.36 -13.47 52.71
N TYR A 262 6.80 -14.74 52.66
CA TYR A 262 6.41 -15.67 51.60
C TYR A 262 4.92 -16.01 51.62
N GLN A 263 4.31 -16.18 52.80
CA GLN A 263 2.87 -16.41 52.92
C GLN A 263 2.06 -15.23 52.35
N PHE A 264 2.47 -14.00 52.68
CA PHE A 264 1.88 -12.80 52.12
C PHE A 264 2.02 -12.77 50.59
N LEU A 265 3.23 -13.04 50.07
CA LEU A 265 3.49 -13.07 48.63
C LEU A 265 2.64 -14.12 47.92
N LEU A 266 2.52 -15.34 48.44
CA LEU A 266 1.67 -16.39 47.89
C LEU A 266 0.19 -15.97 47.83
N LYS A 267 -0.31 -15.33 48.88
CA LYS A 267 -1.68 -14.79 48.92
C LYS A 267 -1.89 -13.71 47.86
N MET A 268 -0.91 -12.82 47.67
CA MET A 268 -0.95 -11.77 46.65
C MET A 268 -0.91 -12.36 45.24
N LEU A 269 -0.02 -13.33 44.98
CA LEU A 269 0.08 -14.01 43.69
C LEU A 269 -1.19 -14.81 43.36
N GLY A 270 -1.76 -15.52 44.34
CA GLY A 270 -3.03 -16.24 44.17
C GLY A 270 -4.20 -15.31 43.83
N ARG A 271 -4.32 -14.17 44.55
CA ARG A 271 -5.31 -13.14 44.26
C ARG A 271 -5.08 -12.48 42.90
N SER A 272 -3.83 -12.17 42.57
CA SER A 272 -3.44 -11.57 41.29
C SER A 272 -3.81 -12.51 40.13
N LYS A 273 -3.49 -13.81 40.22
CA LYS A 273 -3.87 -14.82 39.23
C LYS A 273 -5.39 -14.85 39.01
N GLY A 274 -6.17 -14.93 40.09
CA GLY A 274 -7.64 -14.96 40.00
C GLY A 274 -8.23 -13.71 39.36
N ARG A 275 -7.77 -12.52 39.78
CA ARG A 275 -8.19 -11.24 39.19
C ARG A 275 -7.75 -11.10 37.73
N PHE A 276 -6.55 -11.56 37.39
CA PHE A 276 -6.04 -11.51 36.03
C PHE A 276 -6.86 -12.41 35.09
N VAL A 277 -7.26 -13.60 35.53
CA VAL A 277 -8.16 -14.47 34.73
C VAL A 277 -9.49 -13.78 34.45
N GLN A 278 -10.11 -13.15 35.45
CA GLN A 278 -11.35 -12.37 35.26
C GLN A 278 -11.15 -11.21 34.29
N PHE A 279 -10.05 -10.45 34.47
CA PHE A 279 -9.67 -9.36 33.58
C PHE A 279 -9.45 -9.83 32.13
N SER A 280 -8.75 -10.95 31.94
CA SER A 280 -8.48 -11.54 30.62
C SER A 280 -9.76 -11.98 29.93
N THR A 281 -10.68 -12.63 30.64
CA THR A 281 -11.99 -13.01 30.08
C THR A 281 -12.80 -11.80 29.63
N ALA A 282 -12.90 -10.77 30.47
CA ALA A 282 -13.60 -9.53 30.13
C ALA A 282 -12.92 -8.79 28.96
N SER A 283 -11.58 -8.75 28.95
CA SER A 283 -10.80 -8.13 27.88
C SER A 283 -10.94 -8.88 26.57
N ASN A 284 -10.93 -10.22 26.57
CA ASN A 284 -11.13 -11.03 25.38
C ASN A 284 -12.52 -10.84 24.78
N LYS A 285 -13.55 -10.68 25.61
CA LYS A 285 -14.90 -10.32 25.14
C LYS A 285 -14.89 -8.96 24.44
N ARG A 286 -14.36 -7.92 25.10
CA ARG A 286 -14.20 -6.57 24.53
C ARG A 286 -13.42 -6.62 23.21
N LEU A 287 -12.30 -7.33 23.17
CA LEU A 287 -11.50 -7.51 21.95
C LEU A 287 -12.27 -8.21 20.84
N GLY A 288 -13.14 -9.17 21.18
CA GLY A 288 -14.05 -9.81 20.23
C GLY A 288 -14.99 -8.80 19.57
N ASP A 289 -15.63 -7.97 20.38
CA ASP A 289 -16.56 -6.93 19.93
C ASP A 289 -15.85 -5.86 19.08
N GLU A 290 -14.68 -5.38 19.53
CA GLU A 290 -13.83 -4.43 18.80
C GLU A 290 -13.37 -5.00 17.44
N LYS A 291 -12.88 -6.24 17.42
CA LYS A 291 -12.48 -6.90 16.16
C LYS A 291 -13.65 -7.06 15.21
N PHE A 292 -14.84 -7.38 15.72
CA PHE A 292 -16.04 -7.48 14.90
C PHE A 292 -16.42 -6.13 14.28
N ALA A 293 -16.39 -5.05 15.06
CA ALA A 293 -16.64 -3.70 14.57
C ALA A 293 -15.59 -3.26 13.52
N LEU A 294 -14.30 -3.52 13.78
CA LEU A 294 -13.22 -3.20 12.85
C LEU A 294 -13.35 -4.00 11.54
N ARG A 295 -13.73 -5.28 11.60
CA ARG A 295 -14.00 -6.09 10.40
C ARG A 295 -15.16 -5.53 9.59
N GLN A 296 -16.24 -5.09 10.23
CA GLN A 296 -17.33 -4.41 9.53
C GLN A 296 -16.88 -3.08 8.90
N GLY A 297 -16.03 -2.32 9.59
CA GLY A 297 -15.43 -1.10 9.04
C GLY A 297 -14.59 -1.37 7.79
N GLY A 298 -13.68 -2.35 7.87
CA GLY A 298 -12.85 -2.79 6.75
C GLY A 298 -13.67 -3.35 5.59
N ALA A 299 -14.72 -4.13 5.88
CA ALA A 299 -15.66 -4.64 4.89
C ALA A 299 -16.37 -3.52 4.12
N LYS A 300 -16.87 -2.50 4.83
CA LYS A 300 -17.47 -1.30 4.21
C LYS A 300 -16.46 -0.50 3.41
N ALA A 301 -15.23 -0.34 3.90
CA ALA A 301 -14.17 0.35 3.17
C ALA A 301 -13.85 -0.34 1.84
N LEU A 302 -13.76 -1.68 1.83
CA LEU A 302 -13.56 -2.46 0.60
C LEU A 302 -14.73 -2.33 -0.37
N GLN A 303 -15.97 -2.37 0.13
CA GLN A 303 -17.15 -2.16 -0.69
C GLN A 303 -17.17 -0.77 -1.34
N SER A 304 -16.88 0.27 -0.57
CA SER A 304 -16.77 1.64 -1.08
C SER A 304 -15.65 1.75 -2.12
N ARG A 305 -14.48 1.16 -1.85
CA ARG A 305 -13.35 1.19 -2.78
C ARG A 305 -13.66 0.50 -4.10
N LEU A 306 -14.32 -0.67 -4.09
CA LEU A 306 -14.69 -1.33 -5.35
C LEU A 306 -15.71 -0.50 -6.15
N LYS A 307 -16.67 0.14 -5.48
CA LYS A 307 -17.63 1.04 -6.13
C LYS A 307 -16.96 2.28 -6.74
N GLU A 308 -15.95 2.81 -6.07
CA GLU A 308 -15.11 3.90 -6.57
C GLU A 308 -14.29 3.46 -7.78
N MET A 309 -13.57 2.34 -7.69
CA MET A 309 -12.82 1.78 -8.82
C MET A 309 -13.70 1.50 -10.04
N ARG A 310 -14.93 1.02 -9.83
CA ARG A 310 -15.92 0.84 -10.89
C ARG A 310 -16.28 2.18 -11.55
N LYS A 311 -16.48 3.24 -10.77
CA LYS A 311 -16.76 4.59 -11.27
C LYS A 311 -15.57 5.14 -12.05
N GLU A 312 -14.36 5.06 -11.50
CA GLU A 312 -13.11 5.46 -12.15
C GLU A 312 -12.93 4.72 -13.49
N MET A 313 -13.05 3.40 -13.49
CA MET A 313 -12.94 2.58 -14.71
C MET A 313 -13.98 2.96 -15.77
N SER A 314 -15.24 3.16 -15.35
CA SER A 314 -16.29 3.62 -16.25
C SER A 314 -16.00 5.00 -16.81
N GLN A 315 -15.38 5.90 -16.03
CA GLN A 315 -14.99 7.23 -16.48
C GLN A 315 -13.86 7.15 -17.51
N TYR A 316 -12.82 6.34 -17.27
CA TYR A 316 -11.74 6.15 -18.24
C TYR A 316 -12.25 5.57 -19.56
N ILE A 317 -13.18 4.61 -19.50
CA ILE A 317 -13.81 4.04 -20.71
C ILE A 317 -14.68 5.10 -21.41
N ALA A 318 -15.44 5.91 -20.68
CA ALA A 318 -16.24 6.98 -21.30
C ALA A 318 -15.36 8.06 -21.93
N ASN A 319 -14.29 8.48 -21.25
CA ASN A 319 -13.30 9.44 -21.75
C ASN A 319 -12.56 8.92 -22.99
N ASN A 320 -12.44 7.59 -23.11
CA ASN A 320 -11.83 6.96 -24.28
C ASN A 320 -12.57 7.32 -25.58
N GLU A 321 -13.90 7.33 -25.57
CA GLU A 321 -14.67 7.68 -26.78
C GLU A 321 -14.36 9.11 -27.25
N LEU A 322 -14.13 10.04 -26.32
CA LEU A 322 -13.69 11.40 -26.64
C LEU A 322 -12.28 11.39 -27.26
N LEU A 323 -11.33 10.69 -26.65
CA LEU A 323 -9.97 10.59 -27.19
C LEU A 323 -9.96 9.92 -28.56
N ARG A 324 -10.81 8.93 -28.77
CA ARG A 324 -10.97 8.25 -30.05
C ARG A 324 -11.52 9.19 -31.12
N TYR A 325 -12.50 10.03 -30.78
CA TYR A 325 -12.96 11.10 -31.66
C TYR A 325 -11.81 12.06 -32.03
N GLU A 326 -11.03 12.53 -31.05
CA GLU A 326 -9.88 13.41 -31.29
C GLU A 326 -8.82 12.76 -32.19
N VAL A 327 -8.57 11.46 -32.01
CA VAL A 327 -7.68 10.69 -32.87
C VAL A 327 -8.20 10.65 -34.31
N PHE A 328 -9.49 10.41 -34.53
CA PHE A 328 -10.07 10.38 -35.88
C PHE A 328 -10.14 11.78 -36.51
N ALA A 329 -10.50 12.80 -35.75
CA ALA A 329 -10.52 14.19 -36.21
C ALA A 329 -9.12 14.65 -36.62
N GLY A 330 -8.12 14.44 -35.75
CA GLY A 330 -6.73 14.76 -36.04
C GLY A 330 -6.18 13.98 -37.24
N ALA A 331 -6.50 12.69 -37.35
CA ALA A 331 -6.11 11.88 -38.50
C ALA A 331 -6.74 12.40 -39.80
N GLY A 332 -8.02 12.76 -39.79
CA GLY A 332 -8.73 13.33 -40.94
C GLY A 332 -8.15 14.66 -41.38
N GLU A 333 -7.84 15.55 -40.43
CA GLU A 333 -7.23 16.84 -40.72
C GLU A 333 -5.81 16.70 -41.30
N ASN A 334 -5.01 15.76 -40.77
CA ASN A 334 -3.69 15.46 -41.34
C ASN A 334 -3.80 14.92 -42.77
N ILE A 335 -4.79 14.07 -43.07
CA ILE A 335 -5.05 13.60 -44.44
C ILE A 335 -5.43 14.77 -45.35
N ARG A 336 -6.34 15.67 -44.90
CA ARG A 336 -6.71 16.87 -45.68
C ARG A 336 -5.52 17.76 -45.96
N TYR A 337 -4.65 17.97 -44.97
CA TYR A 337 -3.42 18.74 -45.11
C TYR A 337 -2.48 18.14 -46.16
N GLN A 338 -2.31 16.81 -46.15
CA GLN A 338 -1.49 16.10 -47.15
C GLN A 338 -2.09 16.19 -48.56
N VAL A 339 -3.42 16.02 -48.69
CA VAL A 339 -4.14 16.15 -49.97
C VAL A 339 -4.07 17.58 -50.52
N ALA A 340 -4.05 18.59 -49.64
CA ALA A 340 -3.88 20.00 -50.01
C ALA A 340 -2.43 20.37 -50.41
N GLY A 341 -1.52 19.40 -50.52
CA GLY A 341 -0.13 19.60 -50.94
C GLY A 341 0.83 19.95 -49.80
N GLY A 342 0.40 19.85 -48.54
CA GLY A 342 1.27 20.03 -47.38
C GLY A 342 2.25 18.88 -47.22
N SER A 343 3.55 19.17 -47.13
CA SER A 343 4.58 18.15 -46.88
C SER A 343 4.57 17.74 -45.41
N THR A 344 4.29 16.48 -45.11
CA THR A 344 4.59 15.89 -43.80
C THR A 344 5.98 15.25 -43.84
N THR A 345 6.60 15.08 -42.67
CA THR A 345 7.96 14.56 -42.50
C THR A 345 8.15 13.12 -43.01
N THR A 346 7.08 12.45 -43.46
CA THR A 346 7.11 11.07 -43.95
C THR A 346 6.22 10.93 -45.20
N PRO A 347 6.77 11.08 -46.41
CA PRO A 347 5.99 11.16 -47.66
C PRO A 347 5.35 9.83 -48.12
N ASN A 348 5.68 8.69 -47.51
CA ASN A 348 5.11 7.39 -47.88
C ASN A 348 4.26 6.80 -46.76
N ARG A 349 2.97 7.14 -46.75
CA ARG A 349 1.96 6.41 -45.97
C ARG A 349 1.26 5.42 -46.89
N ILE A 350 1.40 4.13 -46.59
CA ILE A 350 0.66 3.07 -47.29
C ILE A 350 -0.84 3.26 -46.99
N PRO A 351 -1.73 3.30 -48.01
CA PRO A 351 -3.16 3.50 -47.80
C PRO A 351 -3.79 2.33 -47.02
N ALA A 352 -4.81 2.65 -46.21
CA ALA A 352 -5.48 1.70 -45.30
C ALA A 352 -6.16 0.51 -46.00
N SER A 353 -6.29 0.54 -47.33
CA SER A 353 -6.81 -0.54 -48.17
C SER A 353 -5.79 -1.64 -48.48
N VAL A 354 -4.49 -1.39 -48.26
CA VAL A 354 -3.44 -2.39 -48.44
C VAL A 354 -3.37 -3.22 -47.17
N LYS A 355 -3.89 -4.45 -47.21
CA LYS A 355 -3.52 -5.48 -46.23
C LYS A 355 -2.11 -5.95 -46.58
N PRO A 356 -1.08 -5.62 -45.79
CA PRO A 356 0.27 -6.08 -46.08
C PRO A 356 0.36 -7.62 -45.97
N GLN A 357 0.81 -8.28 -47.03
CA GLN A 357 0.88 -9.74 -47.12
C GLN A 357 2.01 -10.37 -46.26
N LYS A 358 2.88 -9.53 -45.67
CA LYS A 358 3.76 -9.89 -44.56
C LYS A 358 4.33 -8.59 -43.99
N ILE A 359 3.81 -8.12 -42.86
CA ILE A 359 4.56 -7.18 -42.03
C ILE A 359 5.41 -8.04 -41.11
N LEU A 360 6.72 -8.10 -41.32
CA LEU A 360 7.60 -8.28 -40.18
C LEU A 360 7.64 -6.94 -39.44
N ASN A 361 6.57 -6.68 -38.68
CA ASN A 361 6.70 -5.80 -37.54
C ASN A 361 7.53 -6.61 -36.55
N TRP A 362 8.76 -6.18 -36.29
CA TRP A 362 9.36 -6.52 -35.01
C TRP A 362 8.57 -5.71 -33.98
N GLU A 363 7.49 -6.30 -33.46
CA GLU A 363 6.97 -5.86 -32.18
C GLU A 363 8.11 -6.04 -31.18
N PHE A 364 8.31 -5.09 -30.28
CA PHE A 364 9.30 -5.22 -29.22
C PHE A 364 9.12 -6.56 -28.50
N ASP A 365 10.11 -7.46 -28.58
CA ASP A 365 10.06 -8.86 -28.13
C ASP A 365 10.04 -9.03 -26.60
N GLY A 366 9.85 -7.95 -25.84
CA GLY A 366 9.52 -8.04 -24.42
C GLY A 366 10.70 -8.20 -23.47
N GLU A 367 11.91 -7.78 -23.84
CA GLU A 367 13.02 -7.65 -22.88
C GLU A 367 12.83 -6.37 -22.05
N TYR A 368 12.07 -6.50 -20.96
CA TYR A 368 11.92 -5.44 -19.99
C TYR A 368 13.02 -5.56 -18.92
N TRP A 369 13.77 -4.50 -18.74
CA TRP A 369 14.76 -4.38 -17.69
C TRP A 369 14.17 -3.65 -16.47
N GLU A 370 14.19 -4.28 -15.29
CA GLU A 370 13.61 -3.74 -14.05
C GLU A 370 14.23 -2.38 -13.65
N ASP A 371 15.51 -2.19 -13.95
CA ASP A 371 16.27 -0.96 -13.71
C ASP A 371 15.94 0.16 -14.70
N GLU A 372 15.41 -0.17 -15.89
CA GLU A 372 14.96 0.81 -16.88
C GLU A 372 13.51 1.27 -16.69
N ILE A 373 12.72 0.55 -15.87
CA ILE A 373 11.33 0.93 -15.60
C ILE A 373 11.27 2.34 -14.99
N GLY A 374 10.43 3.20 -15.58
CA GLY A 374 10.32 4.62 -15.27
C GLY A 374 11.25 5.55 -16.06
N ASN A 375 12.23 4.99 -16.79
CA ASN A 375 13.17 5.72 -17.64
C ASN A 375 13.01 5.45 -19.15
N TYR A 376 12.13 4.54 -19.54
CA TYR A 376 11.83 4.25 -20.95
C TYR A 376 11.40 5.52 -21.70
N ARG A 377 11.90 5.66 -22.94
CA ARG A 377 11.53 6.75 -23.85
C ARG A 377 11.14 6.17 -25.21
N SER A 378 10.05 6.67 -25.76
CA SER A 378 9.58 6.27 -27.09
C SER A 378 10.49 6.84 -28.18
N ARG A 379 10.83 5.99 -29.17
CA ARG A 379 11.52 6.41 -30.40
C ARG A 379 10.56 6.93 -31.48
N ALA A 380 9.26 6.98 -31.20
CA ALA A 380 8.27 7.48 -32.15
C ALA A 380 8.59 8.94 -32.54
N LYS A 381 8.59 9.21 -33.86
CA LYS A 381 8.88 10.55 -34.38
C LYS A 381 7.65 11.44 -34.29
N ASP A 382 7.90 12.74 -34.21
CA ASP A 382 6.85 13.74 -34.37
C ASP A 382 6.41 13.79 -35.85
N ASN A 383 5.17 13.37 -36.10
CA ASN A 383 4.54 13.33 -37.41
C ASN A 383 3.58 14.49 -37.62
N CYS A 384 3.58 15.48 -36.71
CA CYS A 384 2.70 16.63 -36.84
C CYS A 384 3.09 17.49 -38.05
N PRO A 385 2.11 18.10 -38.74
CA PRO A 385 2.38 19.04 -39.82
C PRO A 385 3.34 20.14 -39.34
N GLN A 386 4.44 20.37 -40.08
CA GLN A 386 5.37 21.45 -39.75
C GLN A 386 4.65 22.79 -39.90
N LYS A 387 4.45 23.50 -38.78
CA LYS A 387 3.59 24.68 -38.75
C LYS A 387 4.21 25.86 -39.50
N GLY A 388 3.63 26.17 -40.66
CA GLY A 388 3.14 27.53 -40.88
C GLY A 388 1.87 27.74 -40.06
N LYS A 389 1.99 28.43 -38.91
CA LYS A 389 0.89 28.94 -38.05
C LYS A 389 -0.48 28.22 -38.11
N VAL A 390 -0.62 27.06 -37.48
CA VAL A 390 -1.91 26.64 -36.88
C VAL A 390 -1.63 26.09 -35.49
N SER A 391 -1.53 26.98 -34.52
CA SER A 391 -1.24 26.63 -33.13
C SER A 391 -2.31 27.19 -32.21
N SER A 392 -3.46 26.52 -32.10
CA SER A 392 -4.44 26.89 -31.06
C SER A 392 -5.50 25.85 -30.68
N MET A 393 -5.63 24.68 -31.32
CA MET A 393 -6.78 23.79 -31.02
C MET A 393 -6.49 22.57 -30.13
N VAL A 394 -5.29 21.96 -30.18
CA VAL A 394 -4.97 20.79 -29.32
C VAL A 394 -4.68 21.18 -27.86
N LYS A 395 -4.24 22.41 -27.60
CA LYS A 395 -3.93 22.89 -26.25
C LYS A 395 -5.16 23.04 -25.33
N LYS A 396 -6.37 23.10 -25.88
CA LYS A 396 -7.61 23.18 -25.09
C LYS A 396 -8.16 21.80 -24.68
N GLY A 397 -7.99 20.75 -25.48
CA GLY A 397 -8.51 19.41 -25.17
C GLY A 397 -7.85 18.77 -23.94
N ALA A 398 -6.53 18.93 -23.78
CA ALA A 398 -5.79 18.46 -22.61
C ALA A 398 -6.12 19.24 -21.32
N GLN A 399 -6.63 20.47 -21.44
CA GLN A 399 -7.03 21.31 -20.32
C GLN A 399 -8.44 20.97 -19.82
N VAL A 400 -9.35 20.58 -20.74
CA VAL A 400 -10.74 20.23 -20.43
C VAL A 400 -10.88 18.86 -19.73
N LEU A 401 -9.98 17.90 -19.99
CA LEU A 401 -9.97 16.62 -19.27
C LEU A 401 -9.46 16.76 -17.81
N ASN A 402 -8.54 17.70 -17.56
CA ASN A 402 -7.95 17.94 -16.23
C ASN A 402 -8.85 18.82 -15.33
N GLU A 403 -9.75 19.62 -15.91
CA GLU A 403 -10.75 20.39 -15.14
C GLU A 403 -11.92 19.55 -14.63
N ASN A 404 -12.17 18.37 -15.23
CA ASN A 404 -13.20 17.42 -14.78
C ASN A 404 -12.67 16.36 -13.80
N GLU A 405 -11.36 16.37 -13.49
CA GLU A 405 -10.71 15.52 -12.47
C GLU A 405 -10.42 16.27 -11.15
N LYS A 406 -10.84 17.55 -11.04
CA LYS A 406 -10.90 18.30 -9.77
C LYS A 406 -12.29 18.20 -9.16
#